data_AF-X0ZWA6-F1
#
_entry.id   AF-X0ZWA6-F1
#
_cell.length_a   1.000
_cell.length_b   1.000
_cell.length_c   1.000
_cell.angle_alpha   90.00
_cell.angle_beta   90.00
_cell.angle_gamma   90.00
#
_symmetry.space_group_name_H-M   'P 1'
#
loop_
_entity.id
_entity.type
_entity.pdbx_description
1 polymer ?
#
loop_
_entity_poly.entity_id
_entity_poly.type
_entity_poly.pdbx_seq_one_letter_code
_entity_poly.pdbx_strand_id
1 'polypeptide(L)'
;MYQVFGKGITDYLMVPYAYRIWTISPEKMNYDWIKRRVPTPDIEEIIDGAIRDSSKEVGFNIEFWYPVKGGVQALPNGFLNHIKIVNLDSEATKIYLKKKKAEINYENKDSYDYLVSTLPLPELVKIIDEVPPDVKKAANNLLNNSIYCVNLGIDRPDITDKHWMYFYEDAFVFHRISFPMNFSAFTTPERKSSISTEIAYSKFRPMSKDTVIERAIDSLKKANLLFDDDKIEVTQVLNLKYAYIIYDLNHRKNVDKIHSFLRENNIISCGRFGEWEYFNMDHSIMSGKRAAEKINKLLY
;
A
#
# COMPACT_ATOMS: atom_id res chain seq x y z
N MET A 1 -14.07 -0.12 -17.78
CA MET A 1 -13.49 -1.44 -18.08
C MET A 1 -14.14 -2.05 -19.31
N TYR A 2 -15.44 -2.37 -19.31
CA TYR A 2 -16.13 -2.93 -20.50
C TYR A 2 -15.95 -2.13 -21.80
N GLN A 3 -16.04 -0.79 -21.73
CA GLN A 3 -15.82 0.07 -22.90
C GLN A 3 -14.39 0.05 -23.43
N VAL A 4 -13.41 -0.28 -22.59
CA VAL A 4 -11.97 -0.19 -22.91
C VAL A 4 -11.42 -1.56 -23.32
N PHE A 5 -11.78 -2.62 -22.60
CA PHE A 5 -11.22 -3.96 -22.77
C PHE A 5 -12.20 -4.98 -23.38
N GLY A 6 -13.46 -4.58 -23.59
CA GLY A 6 -14.51 -5.51 -24.01
C GLY A 6 -14.89 -6.53 -22.94
N LYS A 7 -15.90 -7.35 -23.24
CA LYS A 7 -16.49 -8.31 -22.28
C LYS A 7 -15.50 -9.40 -21.85
N GLY A 8 -14.77 -10.00 -22.80
CA GLY A 8 -13.86 -11.12 -22.53
C GLY A 8 -12.78 -10.76 -21.50
N ILE A 9 -11.91 -9.80 -21.83
CA ILE A 9 -10.83 -9.38 -20.92
C ILE A 9 -11.40 -8.84 -19.60
N THR A 10 -12.53 -8.13 -19.64
CA THR A 10 -13.12 -7.57 -18.43
C THR A 10 -13.61 -8.65 -17.47
N ASP A 11 -14.35 -9.64 -17.96
CA ASP A 11 -14.97 -10.68 -17.12
C ASP A 11 -13.95 -11.69 -16.60
N TYR A 12 -12.94 -12.05 -17.42
CA TYR A 12 -11.96 -13.08 -17.06
C TYR A 12 -10.73 -12.54 -16.32
N LEU A 13 -10.37 -11.27 -16.51
CA LEU A 13 -9.15 -10.69 -15.92
C LEU A 13 -9.46 -9.46 -15.05
N MET A 14 -10.04 -8.41 -15.63
CA MET A 14 -10.09 -7.10 -14.97
C MET A 14 -10.95 -7.10 -13.71
N VAL A 15 -12.18 -7.62 -13.78
CA VAL A 15 -13.11 -7.64 -12.64
C VAL A 15 -12.63 -8.58 -11.53
N PRO A 16 -12.25 -9.84 -11.82
CA PRO A 16 -11.73 -10.74 -10.78
C PRO A 16 -10.49 -10.19 -10.09
N TYR A 17 -9.53 -9.66 -10.86
CA TYR A 17 -8.29 -9.12 -10.32
C TYR A 17 -8.53 -7.86 -9.48
N ALA A 18 -9.34 -6.93 -9.98
CA ALA A 18 -9.69 -5.72 -9.24
C ALA A 18 -10.42 -6.05 -7.93
N TYR A 19 -11.38 -6.97 -7.95
CA TYR A 19 -12.05 -7.40 -6.72
C TYR A 19 -11.08 -8.05 -5.73
N ARG A 20 -10.10 -8.84 -6.21
CA ARG A 20 -9.11 -9.50 -5.36
C ARG A 20 -8.21 -8.50 -4.64
N ILE A 21 -7.72 -7.47 -5.34
CA ILE A 21 -6.92 -6.41 -4.75
C ILE A 21 -7.80 -5.54 -3.85
N TRP A 22 -8.81 -4.90 -4.42
CA TRP A 22 -9.54 -3.81 -3.75
C TRP A 22 -10.57 -4.30 -2.75
N THR A 23 -10.87 -5.61 -2.76
CA THR A 23 -11.82 -6.29 -1.86
C THR A 23 -13.25 -5.75 -1.93
N ILE A 24 -13.57 -4.93 -2.93
CA ILE A 24 -14.88 -4.34 -3.18
C ILE A 24 -15.19 -4.45 -4.67
N SER A 25 -16.48 -4.55 -5.01
CA SER A 25 -16.90 -4.53 -6.42
C SER A 25 -16.34 -3.27 -7.12
N PRO A 26 -15.70 -3.41 -8.30
CA PRO A 26 -15.20 -2.27 -9.07
C PRO A 26 -16.28 -1.23 -9.41
N GLU A 27 -17.55 -1.61 -9.48
CA GLU A 27 -18.68 -0.69 -9.72
C GLU A 27 -18.87 0.34 -8.60
N LYS A 28 -18.37 0.05 -7.39
CA LYS A 28 -18.42 0.96 -6.24
C LYS A 28 -17.23 1.91 -6.20
N MET A 29 -16.29 1.78 -7.14
CA MET A 29 -15.08 2.57 -7.20
C MET A 29 -15.16 3.60 -8.33
N ASN A 30 -14.60 4.78 -8.11
CA ASN A 30 -14.36 5.73 -9.20
C ASN A 30 -13.11 5.30 -10.01
N TYR A 31 -12.90 5.95 -11.15
CA TYR A 31 -11.85 5.60 -12.11
C TYR A 31 -10.76 6.66 -12.28
N ASP A 32 -10.84 7.78 -11.55
CA ASP A 32 -9.95 8.94 -11.75
C ASP A 32 -8.47 8.61 -11.47
N TRP A 33 -8.23 7.66 -10.57
CA TRP A 33 -6.90 7.20 -10.16
C TRP A 33 -6.25 6.20 -11.14
N ILE A 34 -7.01 5.66 -12.11
CA ILE A 34 -6.59 4.52 -12.95
C ILE A 34 -5.72 4.96 -14.14
N LYS A 35 -5.84 6.21 -14.60
CA LYS A 35 -5.31 6.71 -15.88
C LYS A 35 -3.80 6.47 -16.11
N ARG A 36 -3.01 6.31 -15.04
CA ARG A 36 -1.55 6.06 -15.11
C ARG A 36 -1.11 4.65 -14.68
N ARG A 37 -2.07 3.80 -14.30
CA ARG A 37 -1.79 2.52 -13.62
C ARG A 37 -2.17 1.30 -14.45
N VAL A 38 -3.20 1.43 -15.29
CA VAL A 38 -3.67 0.32 -16.13
C VAL A 38 -3.31 0.65 -17.58
N PRO A 39 -2.41 -0.12 -18.21
CA PRO A 39 -2.11 0.01 -19.63
C PRO A 39 -3.38 -0.18 -20.47
N THR A 40 -3.49 0.60 -21.54
CA THR A 40 -4.53 0.44 -22.56
C THR A 40 -3.85 -0.02 -23.84
N PRO A 41 -3.87 -1.33 -24.14
CA PRO A 41 -3.34 -1.85 -25.40
C PRO A 41 -4.24 -1.41 -26.55
N ASP A 42 -3.64 -1.24 -27.73
CA ASP A 42 -4.41 -1.10 -28.97
C ASP A 42 -4.90 -2.47 -29.49
N ILE A 43 -5.77 -2.46 -30.49
CA ILE A 43 -6.40 -3.70 -30.98
C ILE A 43 -5.37 -4.59 -31.69
N GLU A 44 -4.37 -3.98 -32.34
CA GLU A 44 -3.27 -4.67 -33.00
C GLU A 44 -2.41 -5.43 -31.97
N GLU A 45 -2.06 -4.81 -30.84
CA GLU A 45 -1.33 -5.43 -29.73
C GLU A 45 -2.15 -6.59 -29.11
N ILE A 46 -3.48 -6.45 -28.99
CA ILE A 46 -4.35 -7.52 -28.49
C ILE A 46 -4.36 -8.71 -29.47
N ILE A 47 -4.48 -8.47 -30.77
CA ILE A 47 -4.50 -9.54 -31.78
C ILE A 47 -3.14 -10.24 -31.84
N ASP A 48 -2.04 -9.47 -31.82
CA ASP A 48 -0.70 -10.03 -31.85
C ASP A 48 -0.44 -10.93 -30.63
N GLY A 49 -0.80 -10.46 -29.43
CA GLY A 49 -0.67 -11.20 -28.18
C GLY A 49 -1.57 -12.43 -28.08
N ALA A 50 -2.64 -12.51 -28.88
CA ALA A 50 -3.49 -13.70 -28.96
C ALA A 50 -2.90 -14.80 -29.87
N ILE A 51 -2.00 -14.44 -30.79
CA ILE A 51 -1.41 -15.35 -31.78
C ILE A 51 -0.02 -15.83 -31.30
N ARG A 52 0.72 -14.99 -30.59
CA ARG A 52 2.07 -15.29 -30.12
C ARG A 52 2.36 -14.59 -28.81
N ASP A 53 3.29 -15.17 -28.04
CA ASP A 53 3.85 -14.50 -26.89
C ASP A 53 4.67 -13.28 -27.33
N SER A 54 4.37 -12.12 -26.75
CA SER A 54 5.14 -10.90 -26.95
C SER A 54 6.31 -10.84 -25.96
N SER A 55 7.52 -10.56 -26.47
CA SER A 55 8.69 -10.30 -25.64
C SER A 55 8.80 -8.84 -25.18
N LYS A 56 7.84 -7.99 -25.54
CA LYS A 56 7.87 -6.55 -25.24
C LYS A 56 7.59 -6.33 -23.76
N GLU A 57 8.59 -5.88 -23.03
CA GLU A 57 8.43 -5.42 -21.65
C GLU A 57 7.66 -4.09 -21.64
N VAL A 58 6.60 -3.99 -20.85
CA VAL A 58 5.73 -2.81 -20.80
C VAL A 58 5.56 -2.35 -19.35
N GLY A 59 5.76 -1.05 -19.11
CA GLY A 59 5.49 -0.42 -17.81
C GLY A 59 6.60 0.53 -17.37
N PHE A 60 6.36 1.23 -16.27
CA PHE A 60 7.31 2.18 -15.69
C PHE A 60 8.35 1.52 -14.76
N ASN A 61 8.18 0.23 -14.46
CA ASN A 61 9.03 -0.57 -13.57
C ASN A 61 9.74 -1.72 -14.30
N ILE A 62 9.98 -1.57 -15.61
CA ILE A 62 10.74 -2.57 -16.39
C ILE A 62 12.12 -2.76 -15.76
N GLU A 63 12.77 -1.65 -15.44
CA GLU A 63 13.95 -1.60 -14.60
C GLU A 63 13.60 -0.89 -13.29
N PHE A 64 14.17 -1.37 -12.18
CA PHE A 64 14.03 -0.72 -10.87
C PHE A 64 15.30 -0.90 -10.05
N TRP A 65 15.52 0.02 -9.11
CA TRP A 65 16.66 -0.03 -8.20
C TRP A 65 16.21 -0.60 -6.86
N TYR A 66 17.04 -1.46 -6.28
CA TYR A 66 16.82 -2.02 -4.95
C TYR A 66 18.09 -1.86 -4.09
N PRO A 67 17.98 -1.49 -2.81
CA PRO A 67 19.15 -1.39 -1.94
C PRO A 67 19.89 -2.71 -1.81
N VAL A 68 21.21 -2.68 -1.97
CA VAL A 68 22.06 -3.88 -1.86
C VAL A 68 21.89 -4.55 -0.50
N LYS A 69 21.81 -3.79 0.61
CA LYS A 69 21.61 -4.30 1.97
C LYS A 69 20.52 -3.53 2.69
N GLY A 70 19.84 -4.19 3.65
CA GLY A 70 18.84 -3.55 4.52
C GLY A 70 17.44 -3.43 3.91
N GLY A 71 17.23 -3.95 2.70
CA GLY A 71 15.97 -3.84 1.97
C GLY A 71 15.53 -2.39 1.77
N VAL A 72 14.24 -2.18 1.50
CA VAL A 72 13.69 -0.84 1.28
C VAL A 72 13.84 0.11 2.49
N GLN A 73 14.04 -0.43 3.71
CA GLN A 73 14.29 0.38 4.91
C GLN A 73 15.64 1.12 4.87
N ALA A 74 16.59 0.68 4.06
CA ALA A 74 17.84 1.40 3.86
C ALA A 74 17.63 2.83 3.32
N LEU A 75 16.56 3.06 2.55
CA LEU A 75 16.23 4.39 2.03
C LEU A 75 15.86 5.40 3.13
N PRO A 76 14.84 5.18 3.98
CA PRO A 76 14.54 6.09 5.08
C PRO A 76 15.71 6.20 6.08
N ASN A 77 16.45 5.11 6.33
CA ASN A 77 17.63 5.16 7.20
C ASN A 77 18.71 6.11 6.67
N GLY A 78 18.88 6.20 5.35
CA GLY A 78 19.82 7.14 4.72
C GLY A 78 19.53 8.61 5.06
N PHE A 79 18.26 8.97 5.30
CA PHE A 79 17.89 10.33 5.70
C PHE A 79 18.20 10.62 7.18
N LEU A 80 18.29 9.60 8.05
CA LEU A 80 18.46 9.81 9.50
C LEU A 80 19.74 10.59 9.83
N ASN A 81 20.82 10.39 9.07
CA ASN A 81 22.07 11.13 9.24
C ASN A 81 21.95 12.64 8.96
N HIS A 82 20.86 13.08 8.33
CA HIS A 82 20.57 14.47 8.00
C HIS A 82 19.50 15.10 8.89
N ILE A 83 18.95 14.34 9.85
CA ILE A 83 17.86 14.79 10.73
C ILE A 83 18.43 15.01 12.13
N LYS A 84 18.24 16.21 12.68
CA LYS A 84 18.79 16.59 13.99
C LYS A 84 18.00 16.04 15.17
N ILE A 85 16.67 15.94 15.03
CA ILE A 85 15.75 15.59 16.12
C ILE A 85 14.84 14.49 15.60
N VAL A 86 14.93 13.32 16.22
CA VAL A 86 14.02 12.19 16.02
C VAL A 86 13.71 11.64 17.40
N ASN A 87 12.43 11.71 17.78
CA ASN A 87 11.94 11.12 19.02
C ASN A 87 11.20 9.82 18.66
N LEU A 88 11.76 8.69 19.08
CA LEU A 88 11.09 7.39 19.01
C LEU A 88 10.23 7.19 20.25
N ASP A 89 9.39 6.15 20.26
CA ASP A 89 8.49 5.83 21.38
C ASP A 89 7.65 7.03 21.84
N SER A 90 7.25 7.88 20.89
CA SER A 90 6.57 9.16 21.10
C SER A 90 5.22 9.14 20.36
N GLU A 91 4.24 8.43 20.91
CA GLU A 91 2.91 8.32 20.33
C GLU A 91 2.13 9.63 20.51
N ALA A 92 1.62 10.19 19.41
CA ALA A 92 0.70 11.32 19.47
C ALA A 92 -0.71 10.83 19.85
N THR A 93 -1.13 11.13 21.09
CA THR A 93 -2.37 10.60 21.68
C THR A 93 -3.55 11.55 21.51
N LYS A 94 -3.30 12.87 21.48
CA LYS A 94 -4.34 13.89 21.34
C LYS A 94 -3.82 15.17 20.71
N ILE A 95 -4.65 15.86 19.94
CA ILE A 95 -4.36 17.20 19.39
C ILE A 95 -5.43 18.16 19.90
N TYR A 96 -4.99 19.23 20.56
CA TYR A 96 -5.83 20.30 21.10
C TYR A 96 -5.79 21.52 20.17
N LEU A 97 -6.84 21.71 19.36
CA LEU A 97 -6.86 22.72 18.29
C LEU A 97 -6.75 24.14 18.82
N LYS A 98 -7.64 24.53 19.75
CA LYS A 98 -7.67 25.89 20.32
C LYS A 98 -6.39 26.25 21.06
N LYS A 99 -5.75 25.25 21.68
CA LYS A 99 -4.50 25.44 22.45
C LYS A 99 -3.26 25.30 21.57
N LYS A 100 -3.41 24.82 20.33
CA LYS A 100 -2.32 24.40 19.43
C LYS A 100 -1.28 23.53 20.13
N LYS A 101 -1.75 22.45 20.78
CA LYS A 101 -0.86 21.49 21.46
C LYS A 101 -1.09 20.07 20.98
N ALA A 102 -0.02 19.31 20.82
CA ALA A 102 -0.06 17.87 20.64
C ALA A 102 0.33 17.19 21.96
N GLU A 103 -0.46 16.21 22.39
CA GLU A 103 -0.17 15.37 23.54
C GLU A 103 0.60 14.13 23.08
N ILE A 104 1.71 13.85 23.76
CA ILE A 104 2.59 12.72 23.49
C ILE A 104 2.56 11.77 24.69
N ASN A 105 2.34 10.48 24.43
CA ASN A 105 2.32 9.40 25.43
C ASN A 105 1.38 9.67 26.63
N TYR A 106 0.28 10.41 26.44
CA TYR A 106 -0.66 10.81 27.51
C TYR A 106 -0.08 11.69 28.63
N GLU A 107 1.10 12.28 28.41
CA GLU A 107 1.81 13.05 29.43
C GLU A 107 2.15 14.45 28.93
N ASN A 108 3.09 14.52 27.99
CA ASN A 108 3.71 15.77 27.56
C ASN A 108 2.84 16.49 26.55
N LYS A 109 2.84 17.83 26.59
CA LYS A 109 2.06 18.68 25.68
C LYS A 109 2.96 19.69 24.98
N ASP A 110 3.34 19.35 23.76
CA ASP A 110 4.17 20.19 22.92
C ASP A 110 3.31 21.18 22.14
N SER A 111 3.74 22.44 22.11
CA SER A 111 3.04 23.50 21.38
C SER A 111 3.51 23.55 19.94
N TYR A 112 2.62 23.89 19.01
CA TYR A 112 2.95 23.99 17.59
C TYR A 112 2.33 25.25 16.95
N ASP A 113 3.01 25.82 15.96
CA ASP A 113 2.41 26.82 15.07
C ASP A 113 1.72 26.16 13.87
N TYR A 114 2.39 25.16 13.32
CA TYR A 114 1.94 24.26 12.27
C TYR A 114 2.26 22.82 12.65
N LEU A 115 1.34 21.90 12.33
CA LEU A 115 1.52 20.47 12.55
C LEU A 115 1.58 19.75 11.21
N VAL A 116 2.68 19.06 10.92
CA VAL A 116 2.74 18.12 9.79
C VAL A 116 2.41 16.72 10.29
N SER A 117 1.44 16.06 9.65
CA SER A 117 1.06 14.70 10.01
C SER A 117 1.17 13.76 8.83
N THR A 118 1.78 12.60 9.06
CA THR A 118 1.81 11.47 8.12
C THR A 118 0.96 10.30 8.60
N LEU A 119 0.18 10.49 9.68
CA LEU A 119 -0.72 9.47 10.21
C LEU A 119 -1.82 9.15 9.19
N PRO A 120 -2.39 7.93 9.20
CA PRO A 120 -3.59 7.63 8.44
C PRO A 120 -4.69 8.65 8.75
N LEU A 121 -5.27 9.24 7.71
CA LEU A 121 -6.20 10.35 7.82
C LEU A 121 -7.38 10.09 8.79
N PRO A 122 -8.02 8.90 8.81
CA PRO A 122 -9.03 8.58 9.82
C PRO A 122 -8.49 8.53 11.25
N GLU A 123 -7.26 8.06 11.46
CA GLU A 123 -6.64 7.96 12.79
C GLU A 123 -6.25 9.34 13.31
N LEU A 124 -5.73 10.22 12.44
CA LEU A 124 -5.49 11.63 12.77
C LEU A 124 -6.76 12.33 13.26
N VAL A 125 -7.89 12.14 12.55
CA VAL A 125 -9.16 12.76 12.94
C VAL A 125 -9.67 12.28 14.30
N LYS A 126 -9.38 11.03 14.70
CA LYS A 126 -9.80 10.50 16.01
C LYS A 126 -9.09 11.14 17.19
N ILE A 127 -7.82 11.52 17.03
CA ILE A 127 -7.02 12.11 18.10
C ILE A 127 -7.19 13.62 18.21
N ILE A 128 -7.82 14.27 17.22
CA ILE A 128 -8.12 15.70 17.26
C ILE A 128 -9.35 15.97 18.13
N ASP A 129 -9.28 16.98 19.00
CA ASP A 129 -10.42 17.45 19.77
C ASP A 129 -11.35 18.36 18.97
N GLU A 130 -12.60 18.49 19.43
CA GLU A 130 -13.58 19.43 18.85
C GLU A 130 -13.85 19.27 17.33
N VAL A 131 -13.57 18.10 16.74
CA VAL A 131 -13.82 17.88 15.30
C VAL A 131 -15.33 17.97 14.99
N PRO A 132 -15.73 18.78 13.99
CA PRO A 132 -17.12 18.88 13.55
C PRO A 132 -17.74 17.51 13.17
N PRO A 133 -19.05 17.28 13.45
CA PRO A 133 -19.68 15.99 13.18
C PRO A 133 -19.62 15.54 11.71
N ASP A 134 -19.68 16.46 10.77
CA ASP A 134 -19.60 16.17 9.33
C ASP A 134 -18.18 15.74 8.90
N VAL A 135 -17.14 16.34 9.49
CA VAL A 135 -15.74 15.91 9.29
C VAL A 135 -15.50 14.52 9.88
N LYS A 136 -16.01 14.25 11.10
CA LYS A 136 -15.95 12.89 11.70
C LYS A 136 -16.64 11.86 10.81
N LYS A 137 -17.82 12.19 10.29
CA LYS A 137 -18.55 11.32 9.36
C LYS A 137 -17.75 11.08 8.06
N ALA A 138 -17.16 12.13 7.48
CA ALA A 138 -16.31 11.99 6.30
C ALA A 138 -15.12 11.04 6.55
N ALA A 139 -14.44 11.20 7.69
CA ALA A 139 -13.31 10.34 8.07
C ALA A 139 -13.72 8.87 8.29
N ASN A 140 -14.86 8.62 8.94
CA ASN A 140 -15.38 7.27 9.16
C ASN A 140 -15.84 6.57 7.86
N ASN A 141 -16.14 7.35 6.81
CA ASN A 141 -16.54 6.83 5.51
C ASN A 141 -15.36 6.57 4.57
N LEU A 142 -14.13 6.95 4.95
CA LEU A 142 -12.95 6.61 4.16
C LEU A 142 -12.72 5.11 4.15
N LEU A 143 -12.48 4.55 2.97
CA LEU A 143 -12.30 3.12 2.77
C LEU A 143 -10.85 2.77 2.45
N ASN A 144 -10.40 1.65 3.01
CA ASN A 144 -9.16 0.99 2.68
C ASN A 144 -9.35 -0.53 2.73
N ASN A 145 -8.45 -1.26 2.08
CA ASN A 145 -8.24 -2.67 2.40
C ASN A 145 -7.05 -2.82 3.36
N SER A 146 -6.91 -4.03 3.86
CA SER A 146 -5.75 -4.49 4.63
C SER A 146 -5.08 -5.64 3.88
N ILE A 147 -3.82 -5.91 4.21
CA ILE A 147 -3.08 -7.03 3.61
C ILE A 147 -2.40 -7.85 4.70
N TYR A 148 -2.56 -9.17 4.60
CA TYR A 148 -1.61 -10.09 5.21
C TYR A 148 -0.48 -10.36 4.23
N CYS A 149 0.74 -10.04 4.64
CA CYS A 149 1.93 -10.54 3.98
C CYS A 149 2.38 -11.81 4.67
N VAL A 150 2.25 -12.96 4.00
CA VAL A 150 2.82 -14.22 4.48
C VAL A 150 4.21 -14.36 3.86
N ASN A 151 5.23 -14.21 4.70
CA ASN A 151 6.63 -14.27 4.34
C ASN A 151 7.20 -15.62 4.75
N LEU A 152 7.78 -16.34 3.78
CA LEU A 152 8.34 -17.67 3.96
C LEU A 152 9.82 -17.68 3.57
N GLY A 153 10.66 -18.27 4.41
CA GLY A 153 12.04 -18.63 4.09
C GLY A 153 12.13 -20.12 3.79
N ILE A 154 12.63 -20.47 2.62
CA ILE A 154 12.63 -21.84 2.10
C ILE A 154 14.06 -22.34 1.96
N ASP A 155 14.33 -23.55 2.46
CA ASP A 155 15.61 -24.26 2.37
C ASP A 155 15.82 -24.90 0.99
N ARG A 156 15.56 -24.12 -0.06
CA ARG A 156 15.78 -24.49 -1.46
C ARG A 156 16.18 -23.23 -2.24
N PRO A 157 17.28 -23.26 -3.01
CA PRO A 157 17.65 -22.14 -3.87
C PRO A 157 16.74 -22.04 -5.09
N ASP A 158 16.77 -20.89 -5.74
CA ASP A 158 16.29 -20.69 -7.12
C ASP A 158 14.85 -21.18 -7.36
N ILE A 159 13.93 -20.93 -6.42
CA ILE A 159 12.51 -21.32 -6.57
C ILE A 159 11.91 -20.75 -7.85
N THR A 160 12.35 -19.56 -8.26
CA THR A 160 11.98 -18.91 -9.51
C THR A 160 12.98 -17.82 -9.85
N ASP A 161 13.09 -17.50 -11.14
CA ASP A 161 13.83 -16.36 -11.68
C ASP A 161 13.01 -15.06 -11.72
N LYS A 162 11.73 -15.10 -11.31
CA LYS A 162 10.82 -13.94 -11.39
C LYS A 162 10.94 -13.05 -10.16
N HIS A 163 10.74 -11.75 -10.38
CA HIS A 163 10.71 -10.74 -9.31
C HIS A 163 9.39 -10.74 -8.54
N TRP A 164 8.28 -10.80 -9.28
CA TRP A 164 6.93 -10.91 -8.74
C TRP A 164 6.01 -11.61 -9.74
N MET A 165 4.91 -12.13 -9.23
CA MET A 165 3.86 -12.79 -10.02
C MET A 165 2.49 -12.27 -9.57
N TYR A 166 1.55 -12.20 -10.51
CA TYR A 166 0.17 -11.82 -10.26
C TYR A 166 -0.76 -13.01 -10.47
N PHE A 167 -1.78 -13.11 -9.61
CA PHE A 167 -2.75 -14.18 -9.64
C PHE A 167 -4.16 -13.58 -9.62
N TYR A 168 -4.99 -14.00 -10.57
CA TYR A 168 -6.33 -13.46 -10.77
C TYR A 168 -7.41 -14.51 -10.46
N GLU A 169 -7.08 -15.79 -10.55
CA GLU A 169 -7.96 -16.93 -10.37
C GLU A 169 -8.34 -17.16 -8.90
N ASP A 170 -9.57 -17.62 -8.67
CA ASP A 170 -10.08 -17.90 -7.32
C ASP A 170 -9.41 -19.07 -6.62
N ALA A 171 -8.69 -19.91 -7.36
CA ALA A 171 -7.88 -21.00 -6.82
C ALA A 171 -6.77 -20.51 -5.87
N PHE A 172 -6.32 -19.25 -6.00
CA PHE A 172 -5.23 -18.68 -5.24
C PHE A 172 -5.72 -17.62 -4.24
N VAL A 173 -5.26 -17.71 -2.99
CA VAL A 173 -5.68 -16.76 -1.94
C VAL A 173 -5.02 -15.38 -2.11
N PHE A 174 -3.79 -15.35 -2.60
CA PHE A 174 -3.01 -14.13 -2.85
C PHE A 174 -3.35 -13.53 -4.22
N HIS A 175 -3.11 -12.22 -4.36
CA HIS A 175 -3.19 -11.52 -5.65
C HIS A 175 -1.81 -11.22 -6.23
N ARG A 176 -0.78 -11.20 -5.36
CA ARG A 176 0.60 -10.96 -5.74
C ARG A 176 1.53 -11.80 -4.88
N ILE A 177 2.61 -12.25 -5.50
CA ILE A 177 3.78 -12.80 -4.82
C ILE A 177 4.99 -11.96 -5.23
N SER A 178 5.88 -11.68 -4.30
CA SER A 178 7.22 -11.14 -4.57
C SER A 178 8.27 -12.12 -4.09
N PHE A 179 9.43 -12.12 -4.75
CA PHE A 179 10.57 -12.98 -4.43
C PHE A 179 11.78 -12.12 -4.06
N PRO A 180 11.87 -11.64 -2.80
CA PRO A 180 12.94 -10.75 -2.37
C PRO A 180 14.35 -11.26 -2.68
N MET A 181 14.59 -12.58 -2.67
CA MET A 181 15.88 -13.18 -3.04
C MET A 181 16.40 -12.73 -4.41
N ASN A 182 15.51 -12.37 -5.34
CA ASN A 182 15.86 -11.89 -6.67
C ASN A 182 16.10 -10.37 -6.72
N PHE A 183 15.79 -9.62 -5.66
CA PHE A 183 16.03 -8.17 -5.59
C PHE A 183 17.45 -7.85 -5.10
N SER A 184 17.99 -8.68 -4.20
CA SER A 184 19.38 -8.60 -3.76
C SER A 184 19.79 -9.90 -3.08
N ALA A 185 21.04 -10.33 -3.30
CA ALA A 185 21.63 -11.49 -2.62
C ALA A 185 21.69 -11.37 -1.09
N PHE A 186 21.48 -10.17 -0.51
CA PHE A 186 21.50 -9.95 0.94
C PHE A 186 20.11 -9.96 1.58
N THR A 187 19.04 -10.19 0.84
CA THR A 187 17.69 -10.34 1.43
C THR A 187 17.44 -11.75 1.95
N THR A 188 18.29 -12.71 1.61
CA THR A 188 18.13 -14.12 1.93
C THR A 188 19.51 -14.76 2.13
N PRO A 189 19.68 -15.71 3.07
CA PRO A 189 20.93 -16.44 3.20
C PRO A 189 21.29 -17.20 1.91
N GLU A 190 22.58 -17.52 1.75
CA GLU A 190 23.05 -18.29 0.60
C GLU A 190 22.30 -19.62 0.45
N ARG A 191 22.05 -19.99 -0.80
CA ARG A 191 21.37 -21.23 -1.21
C ARG A 191 19.94 -21.39 -0.69
N LYS A 192 19.29 -20.30 -0.28
CA LYS A 192 17.90 -20.28 0.18
C LYS A 192 17.06 -19.31 -0.63
N SER A 193 15.75 -19.48 -0.56
CA SER A 193 14.78 -18.63 -1.25
C SER A 193 13.82 -17.97 -0.27
N SER A 194 13.19 -16.88 -0.70
CA SER A 194 12.20 -16.15 0.08
C SER A 194 10.95 -15.88 -0.75
N ILE A 195 9.78 -16.13 -0.18
CA ILE A 195 8.48 -15.85 -0.80
C ILE A 195 7.73 -14.86 0.08
N SER A 196 7.24 -13.77 -0.48
CA SER A 196 6.35 -12.82 0.19
C SER A 196 5.03 -12.75 -0.57
N THR A 197 3.98 -13.36 -0.02
CA THR A 197 2.64 -13.31 -0.61
C THR A 197 1.86 -12.10 -0.12
N GLU A 198 0.95 -11.55 -0.93
CA GLU A 198 0.03 -10.48 -0.54
C GLU A 198 -1.42 -10.94 -0.64
N ILE A 199 -2.10 -10.96 0.49
CA ILE A 199 -3.49 -11.41 0.62
C ILE A 199 -4.34 -10.24 1.13
N ALA A 200 -5.07 -9.62 0.22
CA ALA A 200 -5.94 -8.49 0.56
C ALA A 200 -7.24 -8.95 1.20
N TYR A 201 -7.64 -8.24 2.25
CA TYR A 201 -8.86 -8.47 2.99
C TYR A 201 -9.51 -7.17 3.44
N SER A 202 -10.82 -7.22 3.69
CA SER A 202 -11.57 -6.12 4.28
C SER A 202 -12.87 -6.64 4.89
N LYS A 203 -13.74 -5.76 5.38
CA LYS A 203 -15.09 -6.13 5.81
C LYS A 203 -15.95 -6.76 4.71
N PHE A 204 -15.63 -6.51 3.45
CA PHE A 204 -16.37 -7.04 2.29
C PHE A 204 -15.78 -8.36 1.76
N ARG A 205 -14.52 -8.65 2.11
CA ARG A 205 -13.83 -9.90 1.80
C ARG A 205 -12.99 -10.29 3.03
N PRO A 206 -13.62 -10.87 4.07
CA PRO A 206 -12.92 -11.16 5.32
C PRO A 206 -11.88 -12.27 5.12
N MET A 207 -10.81 -12.20 5.90
CA MET A 207 -9.75 -13.22 5.97
C MET A 207 -9.33 -13.39 7.42
N SER A 208 -9.36 -14.63 7.92
CA SER A 208 -8.85 -14.92 9.26
C SER A 208 -7.33 -14.95 9.25
N LYS A 209 -6.71 -14.37 10.29
CA LYS A 209 -5.27 -14.47 10.50
C LYS A 209 -4.86 -15.93 10.78
N ASP A 210 -5.70 -16.69 11.46
CA ASP A 210 -5.34 -18.03 11.95
C ASP A 210 -5.16 -19.04 10.82
N THR A 211 -5.82 -18.82 9.69
CA THR A 211 -5.78 -19.73 8.52
C THR A 211 -4.96 -19.18 7.36
N VAL A 212 -4.43 -17.95 7.46
CA VAL A 212 -3.82 -17.27 6.30
C VAL A 212 -2.53 -17.96 5.83
N ILE A 213 -1.76 -18.53 6.75
CA ILE A 213 -0.50 -19.24 6.44
C ILE A 213 -0.81 -20.51 5.66
N GLU A 214 -1.67 -21.37 6.19
CA GLU A 214 -2.04 -22.65 5.56
C GLU A 214 -2.63 -22.44 4.17
N ARG A 215 -3.51 -21.44 4.02
CA ARG A 215 -4.09 -21.07 2.72
C ARG A 215 -3.06 -20.54 1.73
N ALA A 216 -2.08 -19.78 2.20
CA ALA A 216 -0.99 -19.30 1.36
C ALA A 216 -0.12 -20.47 0.87
N ILE A 217 0.26 -21.38 1.77
CA ILE A 217 1.05 -22.59 1.46
C ILE A 217 0.30 -23.47 0.44
N ASP A 218 -0.99 -23.75 0.66
CA ASP A 218 -1.81 -24.52 -0.28
C ASP A 218 -1.87 -23.85 -1.66
N SER A 219 -2.05 -22.53 -1.71
CA SER A 219 -2.04 -21.77 -2.97
C SER A 219 -0.66 -21.78 -3.65
N LEU A 220 0.44 -21.75 -2.88
CA LEU A 220 1.81 -21.86 -3.41
C LEU A 220 2.09 -23.24 -4.01
N LYS A 221 1.58 -24.31 -3.38
CA LYS A 221 1.66 -25.68 -3.93
C LYS A 221 0.88 -25.80 -5.23
N LYS A 222 -0.35 -25.27 -5.27
CA LYS A 222 -1.15 -25.20 -6.51
C LYS A 222 -0.48 -24.41 -7.62
N ALA A 223 0.31 -23.40 -7.27
CA ALA A 223 1.09 -22.60 -8.21
C ALA A 223 2.43 -23.25 -8.63
N ASN A 224 2.74 -24.46 -8.14
CA ASN A 224 4.03 -25.15 -8.32
C ASN A 224 5.24 -24.31 -7.87
N LEU A 225 5.06 -23.45 -6.87
CA LEU A 225 6.14 -22.65 -6.26
C LEU A 225 6.71 -23.30 -4.99
N LEU A 226 5.93 -24.16 -4.36
CA LEU A 226 6.30 -24.92 -3.17
C LEU A 226 5.89 -26.38 -3.36
N PHE A 227 6.69 -27.31 -2.86
CA PHE A 227 6.46 -28.74 -2.95
C PHE A 227 6.36 -29.39 -1.56
N ASP A 228 5.98 -30.66 -1.47
CA ASP A 228 5.80 -31.35 -0.18
C ASP A 228 7.12 -31.64 0.54
N ASP A 229 8.21 -31.77 -0.22
CA ASP A 229 9.57 -31.97 0.27
C ASP A 229 10.30 -30.66 0.60
N ASP A 230 9.70 -29.50 0.26
CA ASP A 230 10.26 -28.21 0.63
C ASP A 230 10.21 -27.99 2.15
N LYS A 231 11.38 -27.67 2.71
CA LYS A 231 11.50 -27.29 4.11
C LYS A 231 11.34 -25.78 4.26
N ILE A 232 10.27 -25.37 4.94
CA ILE A 232 10.04 -23.99 5.36
C ILE A 232 10.77 -23.76 6.69
N GLU A 233 11.76 -22.88 6.71
CA GLU A 233 12.54 -22.58 7.92
C GLU A 233 12.04 -21.37 8.69
N VAL A 234 11.43 -20.42 7.97
CA VAL A 234 10.91 -19.19 8.55
C VAL A 234 9.51 -18.96 8.02
N THR A 235 8.59 -18.67 8.92
CA THR A 235 7.24 -18.21 8.59
C THR A 235 6.93 -16.97 9.40
N GLN A 236 6.52 -15.89 8.73
CA GLN A 236 6.11 -14.66 9.37
C GLN A 236 4.84 -14.13 8.68
N VAL A 237 3.90 -13.65 9.48
CA VAL A 237 2.72 -12.93 8.98
C VAL A 237 2.80 -11.48 9.44
N LEU A 238 2.91 -10.57 8.48
CA LEU A 238 2.76 -9.14 8.72
C LEU A 238 1.35 -8.71 8.36
N ASN A 239 0.64 -8.06 9.30
CA ASN A 239 -0.67 -7.49 9.05
C ASN A 239 -0.56 -5.98 8.80
N LEU A 240 -0.81 -5.56 7.57
CA LEU A 240 -0.89 -4.16 7.17
C LEU A 240 -2.35 -3.69 7.24
N LYS A 241 -2.73 -3.10 8.39
CA LYS A 241 -4.09 -2.56 8.61
C LYS A 241 -4.50 -1.57 7.52
N TYR A 242 -3.61 -0.65 7.15
CA TYR A 242 -3.78 0.25 6.03
C TYR A 242 -2.84 -0.18 4.91
N ALA A 243 -3.38 -0.82 3.87
CA ALA A 243 -2.59 -1.24 2.73
C ALA A 243 -2.89 -0.37 1.50
N TYR A 244 -4.10 -0.47 0.95
CA TYR A 244 -4.54 0.31 -0.21
C TYR A 244 -5.75 1.18 0.09
N ILE A 245 -5.69 2.41 -0.42
CA ILE A 245 -6.80 3.36 -0.38
C ILE A 245 -7.85 2.96 -1.42
N ILE A 246 -9.09 2.76 -0.98
CA ILE A 246 -10.20 2.47 -1.89
C ILE A 246 -10.82 3.80 -2.32
N TYR A 247 -10.73 4.08 -3.62
CA TYR A 247 -11.37 5.24 -4.26
C TYR A 247 -12.84 4.95 -4.52
N ASP A 248 -13.67 4.97 -3.49
CA ASP A 248 -15.12 4.86 -3.66
C ASP A 248 -15.71 6.11 -4.34
N LEU A 249 -16.99 6.07 -4.67
CA LEU A 249 -17.67 7.19 -5.35
C LEU A 249 -17.70 8.49 -4.51
N ASN A 250 -17.47 8.41 -3.19
CA ASN A 250 -17.44 9.57 -2.29
C ASN A 250 -16.03 9.98 -1.86
N HIS A 251 -14.97 9.31 -2.33
CA HIS A 251 -13.60 9.47 -1.87
C HIS A 251 -13.17 10.94 -1.87
N ARG A 252 -13.22 11.60 -3.03
CA ARG A 252 -12.75 12.99 -3.18
C ARG A 252 -13.49 13.95 -2.27
N LYS A 253 -14.83 13.84 -2.22
CA LYS A 253 -15.70 14.65 -1.36
C LYS A 253 -15.30 14.52 0.13
N ASN A 254 -15.11 13.30 0.60
CA ASN A 254 -14.77 13.06 2.01
C ASN A 254 -13.36 13.54 2.33
N VAL A 255 -12.38 13.23 1.49
CA VAL A 255 -10.97 13.61 1.69
C VAL A 255 -10.81 15.14 1.66
N ASP A 256 -11.50 15.84 0.74
CA ASP A 256 -11.45 17.31 0.66
C ASP A 256 -12.08 17.98 1.87
N LYS A 257 -13.21 17.46 2.37
CA LYS A 257 -13.85 17.94 3.60
C LYS A 257 -12.88 17.88 4.79
N ILE A 258 -12.17 16.76 4.94
CA ILE A 258 -11.23 16.56 6.04
C ILE A 258 -10.02 17.48 5.87
N HIS A 259 -9.40 17.53 4.69
CA HIS A 259 -8.23 18.37 4.48
C HIS A 259 -8.51 19.87 4.59
N SER A 260 -9.70 20.34 4.20
CA SER A 260 -10.08 21.74 4.43
C SER A 260 -10.12 22.06 5.92
N PHE A 261 -10.78 21.22 6.72
CA PHE A 261 -10.80 21.36 8.17
C PHE A 261 -9.38 21.33 8.79
N LEU A 262 -8.52 20.42 8.35
CA LEU A 262 -7.14 20.35 8.85
C LEU A 262 -6.35 21.63 8.51
N ARG A 263 -6.48 22.12 7.28
CA ARG A 263 -5.79 23.35 6.83
C ARG A 263 -6.25 24.58 7.59
N GLU A 264 -7.54 24.72 7.85
CA GLU A 264 -8.11 25.80 8.67
C GLU A 264 -7.54 25.84 10.09
N ASN A 265 -7.01 24.71 10.57
CA ASN A 265 -6.43 24.56 11.89
C ASN A 265 -4.89 24.41 11.88
N ASN A 266 -4.21 24.88 10.83
CA ASN A 266 -2.75 24.80 10.66
C ASN A 266 -2.19 23.37 10.68
N ILE A 267 -2.99 22.36 10.32
CA ILE A 267 -2.54 20.97 10.20
C ILE A 267 -2.38 20.63 8.71
N ILE A 268 -1.19 20.20 8.32
CA ILE A 268 -0.87 19.76 6.97
C ILE A 268 -0.65 18.25 7.01
N SER A 269 -1.57 17.52 6.39
CA SER A 269 -1.45 16.08 6.25
C SER A 269 -0.71 15.73 4.96
N CYS A 270 0.23 14.78 4.99
CA CYS A 270 1.06 14.39 3.86
C CYS A 270 1.36 12.87 3.84
N GLY A 271 1.90 12.37 2.73
CA GLY A 271 2.18 10.95 2.50
C GLY A 271 0.94 10.14 2.07
N ARG A 272 1.16 8.85 1.74
CA ARG A 272 0.12 7.94 1.22
C ARG A 272 -1.17 7.95 2.05
N PHE A 273 -1.04 7.71 3.35
CA PHE A 273 -2.19 7.61 4.24
C PHE A 273 -2.59 8.95 4.86
N GLY A 274 -1.70 9.96 4.85
CA GLY A 274 -2.05 11.30 5.30
C GLY A 274 -2.87 12.06 4.26
N GLU A 275 -2.50 12.01 2.97
CA GLU A 275 -3.29 12.56 1.86
C GLU A 275 -4.45 11.64 1.44
N TRP A 276 -4.45 10.39 1.93
CA TRP A 276 -5.41 9.36 1.53
C TRP A 276 -5.41 9.11 0.02
N GLU A 277 -4.21 8.95 -0.54
CA GLU A 277 -3.95 8.77 -1.96
C GLU A 277 -3.12 7.51 -2.23
N TYR A 278 -3.27 6.89 -3.40
CA TYR A 278 -2.48 5.74 -3.84
C TYR A 278 -1.10 6.18 -4.32
N PHE A 279 -0.21 6.39 -3.34
CA PHE A 279 1.18 6.77 -3.55
C PHE A 279 2.16 5.60 -3.48
N ASN A 280 3.19 5.69 -4.32
CA ASN A 280 4.42 4.91 -4.19
C ASN A 280 5.36 5.64 -3.21
N MET A 281 6.57 5.10 -2.98
CA MET A 281 7.54 5.70 -2.05
C MET A 281 7.99 7.10 -2.49
N ASP A 282 8.34 7.28 -3.77
CA ASP A 282 8.73 8.55 -4.38
C ASP A 282 7.65 9.62 -4.23
N HIS A 283 6.39 9.28 -4.53
CA HIS A 283 5.26 10.19 -4.35
C HIS A 283 5.08 10.59 -2.88
N SER A 284 5.30 9.67 -1.94
CA SER A 284 5.18 9.93 -0.50
C SER A 284 6.30 10.82 0.02
N ILE A 285 7.55 10.61 -0.41
CA ILE A 285 8.69 11.47 -0.09
C ILE A 285 8.47 12.88 -0.64
N MET A 286 8.04 12.98 -1.89
CA MET A 286 7.74 14.26 -2.53
C MET A 286 6.56 14.99 -1.88
N SER A 287 5.57 14.26 -1.37
CA SER A 287 4.48 14.84 -0.57
C SER A 287 5.00 15.48 0.72
N GLY A 288 5.90 14.81 1.45
CA GLY A 288 6.57 15.39 2.61
C GLY A 288 7.36 16.66 2.27
N LYS A 289 8.12 16.64 1.17
CA LYS A 289 8.85 17.83 0.67
C LYS A 289 7.90 19.00 0.38
N ARG A 290 6.79 18.75 -0.32
CA ARG A 290 5.77 19.78 -0.61
C ARG A 290 5.15 20.35 0.66
N ALA A 291 4.91 19.53 1.68
CA ALA A 291 4.40 19.98 2.97
C ALA A 291 5.38 20.95 3.66
N ALA A 292 6.68 20.61 3.68
CA ALA A 292 7.73 21.46 4.23
C ALA A 292 7.86 22.79 3.45
N GLU A 293 7.89 22.73 2.11
CA GLU A 293 7.94 23.93 1.26
C GLU A 293 6.73 24.85 1.48
N LYS A 294 5.54 24.27 1.68
CA LYS A 294 4.34 25.04 1.98
C LYS A 294 4.44 25.77 3.31
N ILE A 295 4.95 25.12 4.35
CA ILE A 295 5.16 25.77 5.66
C ILE A 295 6.18 26.90 5.54
N ASN A 296 7.30 26.68 4.85
CA ASN A 296 8.30 27.72 4.66
C ASN A 296 7.71 28.98 4.01
N LYS A 297 6.84 28.84 3.00
CA LYS A 297 6.13 29.98 2.38
C LYS A 297 5.10 30.68 3.27
N LEU A 298 4.71 30.06 4.38
CA LEU A 298 3.79 30.65 5.36
C LEU A 298 4.56 31.36 6.50
N LEU A 299 5.83 31.00 6.70
CA LEU A 299 6.71 31.59 7.72
C LEU A 299 7.53 32.77 7.18
N TYR A 300 7.80 32.81 5.88
CA TYR A 300 8.57 33.84 5.16
C TYR A 300 7.76 34.41 4.00
#